data_AF-A0A377TUC9-F1
#
_entry.id   AF-A0A377TUC9-F1
#
_cell.length_a   1.000
_cell.length_b   1.000
_cell.length_c   1.000
_cell.angle_alpha   90.00
_cell.angle_beta   90.00
_cell.angle_gamma   90.00
#
_symmetry.space_group_name_H-M   'P 1'
#
loop_
_entity.id
_entity.type
_entity.pdbx_description
1 polymer ?
#
loop_
_entity_poly.entity_id
_entity_poly.type
_entity_poly.pdbx_seq_one_letter_code
_entity_poly.pdbx_strand_id
1 'polypeptide(L)' 'MLTIASTIPGMNMEVFVLLMVTSLGVMGIITPYGTGPSPIYYGSGYLPTKDYWRLGTIFGAIFLAALLLIGYPWMSMMF' A
#
# COMPACT_ATOMS: atom_id res chain seq x y z
N MET A 1 -13.29 -6.67 -6.24
CA MET A 1 -12.03 -6.93 -6.97
C MET A 1 -11.75 -8.42 -7.08
N LEU A 2 -11.71 -9.19 -5.99
CA LEU A 2 -11.43 -10.64 -6.02
C LEU A 2 -12.35 -11.44 -6.96
N THR A 3 -13.67 -11.20 -6.93
CA THR A 3 -14.62 -11.90 -7.82
C THR A 3 -14.39 -11.64 -9.30
N ILE A 4 -13.92 -10.43 -9.66
CA ILE A 4 -13.60 -10.08 -11.05
C ILE A 4 -12.26 -10.70 -11.45
N ALA A 5 -11.29 -10.66 -10.54
CA ALA A 5 -10.00 -11.30 -10.73
C ALA A 5 -10.14 -12.82 -11.00
N SER A 6 -11.03 -13.51 -10.27
CA SER A 6 -11.27 -14.94 -10.46
C SER A 6 -11.88 -15.33 -11.80
N THR A 7 -12.43 -14.39 -12.58
CA THR A 7 -12.96 -14.69 -13.92
C THR A 7 -11.91 -14.53 -15.03
N ILE A 8 -10.68 -14.11 -14.71
CA ILE A 8 -9.60 -13.94 -15.69
C ILE A 8 -8.86 -15.27 -15.85
N PRO A 9 -8.82 -15.86 -17.06
CA PRO A 9 -8.12 -17.12 -17.29
C PRO A 9 -6.63 -17.03 -16.94
N GLY A 10 -6.11 -18.04 -16.23
CA GLY A 10 -4.70 -18.12 -15.85
C GLY A 10 -4.27 -17.22 -14.69
N MET A 11 -5.21 -16.55 -14.01
CA MET A 11 -4.87 -15.74 -12.84
C MET A 11 -4.53 -16.61 -11.62
N ASN A 12 -3.34 -16.44 -11.05
CA ASN A 12 -3.01 -16.98 -9.74
C ASN A 12 -3.74 -16.18 -8.64
N MET A 13 -4.85 -16.72 -8.17
CA MET A 13 -5.70 -16.07 -7.17
C MET A 13 -5.02 -15.95 -5.81
N GLU A 14 -4.11 -16.84 -5.46
CA GLU A 14 -3.37 -16.78 -4.19
C GLU A 14 -2.43 -15.58 -4.17
N VAL A 15 -1.60 -15.44 -5.21
CA VAL A 15 -0.70 -14.29 -5.39
C VAL A 15 -1.49 -12.98 -5.48
N PHE A 16 -2.64 -12.99 -6.17
CA PHE A 16 -3.49 -11.79 -6.28
C PHE A 16 -4.07 -11.36 -4.93
N VAL A 17 -4.58 -12.31 -4.14
CA VAL A 17 -5.10 -12.02 -2.79
C VAL A 17 -3.99 -11.50 -1.88
N LEU A 18 -2.81 -12.13 -1.90
CA LEU A 18 -1.67 -11.71 -1.10
C LEU A 18 -1.21 -10.29 -1.47
N LEU A 19 -1.15 -9.96 -2.77
CA LEU A 19 -0.87 -8.59 -3.23
C LEU A 19 -1.91 -7.57 -2.73
N MET A 20 -3.19 -7.92 -2.76
CA MET A 20 -4.25 -7.03 -2.28
C MET A 20 -4.14 -6.78 -0.78
N VAL A 21 -3.95 -7.82 0.04
CA VAL A 21 -3.82 -7.69 1.49
C VAL A 21 -2.56 -6.90 1.86
N THR A 22 -1.43 -7.19 1.23
CA THR A 22 -0.17 -6.49 1.51
C THR A 22 -0.19 -5.03 1.07
N SER A 23 -0.98 -4.67 0.05
CA SER A 23 -1.17 -3.28 -0.37
C SER A 23 -1.83 -2.38 0.69
N LEU A 24 -2.57 -2.96 1.66
CA LEU A 24 -3.19 -2.21 2.76
C LEU A 24 -2.15 -1.46 3.61
N GLY A 25 -0.94 -2.03 3.73
CA GLY A 25 0.17 -1.39 4.46
C GLY A 25 0.61 -0.06 3.84
N VAL A 26 0.35 0.17 2.56
CA VAL A 26 0.70 1.41 1.86
C VAL A 26 -0.21 2.57 2.29
N MET A 27 -1.47 2.29 2.69
CA MET A 27 -2.45 3.34 3.03
C MET A 27 -2.08 4.17 4.26
N GLY A 28 -1.33 3.60 5.21
CA GLY A 28 -1.01 4.27 6.47
C GLY A 28 -0.13 5.52 6.33
N ILE A 29 0.57 5.67 5.21
CA ILE A 29 1.64 6.65 5.06
C ILE A 29 1.28 7.77 4.08
N ILE A 30 0.31 7.55 3.18
CA ILE A 30 0.06 8.47 2.06
C ILE A 30 -0.62 9.78 2.50
N THR A 31 -1.58 9.72 3.44
CA THR A 31 -2.39 10.89 3.80
C THR A 31 -2.61 11.04 5.31
N PRO A 32 -2.91 12.26 5.79
CA PRO A 32 -3.32 12.51 7.18
C PRO A 32 -4.55 11.74 7.64
N TYR A 33 -5.30 11.14 6.72
CA TYR A 33 -6.57 10.46 6.97
C TYR A 33 -6.48 8.96 6.68
N GLY A 34 -5.28 8.44 6.40
CA GLY A 34 -5.09 7.06 5.93
C GLY A 34 -5.33 6.01 7.02
N THR A 35 -4.91 6.28 8.27
CA THR A 35 -5.10 5.36 9.40
C THR A 35 -5.40 6.13 10.69
N GLY A 36 -5.84 5.43 11.75
CA GLY A 36 -6.14 6.04 13.06
C GLY A 36 -5.03 6.92 13.66
N PRO A 37 -3.74 6.56 13.56
CA PRO A 37 -2.64 7.40 14.03
C PRO A 37 -2.39 8.66 13.17
N SER A 38 -2.71 8.62 11.87
CA SER A 38 -2.44 9.70 10.92
C SER A 38 -3.00 11.08 11.34
N PRO A 39 -4.28 11.22 11.75
CA PRO A 39 -4.83 12.50 12.19
C PRO A 39 -4.28 12.95 13.56
N ILE A 40 -3.79 12.03 14.39
CA ILE A 40 -3.14 12.37 15.67
C ILE A 40 -1.84 13.13 15.39
N TYR A 41 -0.98 12.59 14.50
CA TYR A 41 0.24 13.28 14.09
C TYR A 41 -0.06 14.61 13.38
N TYR A 42 -1.04 14.61 12.47
CA TYR A 42 -1.42 15.81 11.73
C TYR A 42 -1.99 16.93 12.61
N GLY A 43 -2.87 16.58 13.57
CA GLY A 43 -3.49 17.54 14.49
C GLY A 43 -2.57 18.01 15.61
N SER A 44 -1.45 17.31 15.85
CA SER A 44 -0.49 17.66 16.91
C SER A 44 0.32 18.93 16.63
N GLY A 45 0.38 19.39 15.36
CA GLY A 45 1.21 20.52 14.95
C GLY A 45 2.71 20.22 14.82
N TYR A 46 3.18 19.02 15.18
CA TYR A 46 4.59 18.62 15.03
C TYR A 46 4.99 18.35 13.57
N LEU A 47 4.06 17.90 12.74
CA LEU A 47 4.30 17.60 11.33
C LEU A 47 3.50 18.56 10.45
N PRO A 48 4.14 19.56 9.83
CA PRO A 48 3.45 20.52 8.96
C PRO A 48 2.70 19.83 7.81
N THR A 49 1.53 20.36 7.44
CA THR A 49 0.67 19.79 6.38
C THR A 49 1.44 19.52 5.09
N LYS A 50 2.23 20.48 4.63
CA LYS A 50 3.01 20.36 3.40
C LYS A 50 3.98 19.17 3.46
N ASP A 51 4.66 19.00 4.58
CA ASP A 51 5.63 17.93 4.75
C ASP A 51 4.94 16.57 4.91
N TYR A 52 3.78 16.51 5.56
CA TYR A 52 2.96 15.31 5.62
C TYR A 52 2.65 14.78 4.21
N TRP A 53 2.10 15.63 3.35
CA TRP A 53 1.74 15.23 1.98
C TRP A 53 2.96 14.93 1.10
N ARG A 54 4.05 15.69 1.26
CA ARG A 54 5.31 15.45 0.53
C ARG A 54 5.92 14.11 0.93
N LEU A 55 6.07 13.86 2.23
CA LEU A 55 6.61 12.61 2.75
C LEU A 55 5.70 11.43 2.42
N GLY A 56 4.37 11.60 2.54
CA GLY A 56 3.41 10.58 2.16
C GLY A 56 3.49 10.18 0.69
N THR A 57 3.72 11.15 -0.20
CA THR A 57 3.96 10.87 -1.63
C THR A 57 5.28 10.12 -1.86
N ILE A 58 6.37 10.56 -1.22
CA ILE A 58 7.69 9.95 -1.37
C ILE A 58 7.68 8.51 -0.85
N PHE A 59 7.25 8.32 0.40
CA PHE A 59 7.23 7.01 1.03
C PHE A 59 6.16 6.10 0.42
N GLY A 60 5.00 6.64 0.02
CA GLY A 60 3.99 5.90 -0.73
C GLY A 60 4.55 5.33 -2.04
N ALA A 61 5.32 6.14 -2.80
CA ALA A 61 5.99 5.67 -4.01
C ALA A 61 7.06 4.60 -3.71
N ILE A 62 7.88 4.79 -2.66
CA ILE A 62 8.90 3.81 -2.25
C ILE A 62 8.26 2.48 -1.86
N PHE A 63 7.20 2.50 -1.04
CA PHE A 63 6.54 1.27 -0.59
C PHE A 63 5.77 0.58 -1.70
N LEU A 64 5.15 1.35 -2.62
CA LEU A 64 4.55 0.78 -3.81
C LEU A 64 5.60 0.13 -4.72
N ALA A 65 6.73 0.79 -4.95
CA ALA A 65 7.83 0.24 -5.73
C ALA A 65 8.39 -1.03 -5.07
N ALA A 66 8.59 -1.03 -3.75
CA ALA A 66 9.04 -2.21 -3.01
C ALA A 66 8.03 -3.37 -3.12
N LEU A 67 6.73 -3.09 -3.00
CA LEU A 67 5.69 -4.10 -3.15
C LEU A 67 5.69 -4.73 -4.55
N LEU A 68 5.84 -3.92 -5.60
CA LEU A 68 5.80 -4.40 -6.99
C LEU A 68 7.11 -5.04 -7.45
N LEU A 69 8.26 -4.52 -7.03
CA LEU A 69 9.58 -4.97 -7.50
C LEU A 69 10.17 -6.07 -6.63
N ILE A 70 9.74 -6.19 -5.37
CA ILE A 70 10.25 -7.19 -4.42
C ILE A 70 9.12 -8.13 -4.00
N GLY A 71 8.02 -7.58 -3.49
CA GLY A 71 6.89 -8.37 -2.98
C GLY A 71 6.27 -9.28 -4.05
N TYR A 72 5.90 -8.72 -5.20
CA TYR A 72 5.29 -9.50 -6.29
C TYR A 72 6.18 -10.62 -6.81
N PRO A 73 7.45 -10.39 -7.19
CA PRO A 73 8.34 -11.47 -7.62
C PRO A 73 8.50 -12.54 -6.54
N TRP A 74 8.67 -12.14 -5.28
CA TRP A 74 8.80 -13.08 -4.17
C TRP A 74 7.55 -13.96 -4.01
N MET A 75 6.36 -13.37 -4.03
CA MET A 75 5.10 -14.12 -3.95
C MET A 75 4.94 -15.07 -5.14
N SER A 76 5.21 -14.61 -6.36
CA SER A 76 5.11 -15.44 -7.57
C SER A 76 6.15 -16.56 -7.66
N MET A 77 7.24 -16.49 -6.88
CA MET A 77 8.22 -17.57 -6.78
C MET A 77 7.84 -18.61 -5.72
N MET A 78 7.10 -18.22 -4.69
CA MET A 78 6.73 -19.11 -3.57
C MET A 78 5.34 -19.74 -3.70
N PHE A 79 4.42 -19.11 -4.45
CA PHE A 79 3.02 -19.49 -4.63
C PHE A 79 2.64 -19.42 -6.12
#